data_AF-A0A1F8U837-F1
#
_entry.id   AF-A0A1F8U837-F1
#
_cell.length_a   1.000
_cell.length_b   1.000
_cell.length_c   1.000
_cell.angle_alpha   90.00
_cell.angle_beta   90.00
_cell.angle_gamma   90.00
#
_symmetry.space_group_name_H-M   'P 1'
#
loop_
_entity.id
_entity.type
_entity.pdbx_description
1 polymer ?
#
loop_
_entity_poly.entity_id
_entity_poly.type
_entity_poly.pdbx_seq_one_letter_code
_entity_poly.pdbx_strand_id
1 'polypeptide(L)'
;MNDYIEKMLHIKVTISDYADIDKLPLYLKGSYRLYIIKLMEKDCLLAEPKEFINLSALRKQREQLKKLSHMECVLCFDDVNTYTKQKLIEEAIPFIIKEKQIYMPFLGMALTNHDERLLQEIKEISYLNQKLLLVAIYQKWKKISLTEAAKALCVSKMSVTRCFDELEALKIPLVSKLGRNRYFVWEQSSAALWNMLRPFLRNPVAKEYRLDKPLDMRDFPLGGMSALSSYTLLNDNGYRTYAITKELAKSLRIVDLPCIPNGEVPSETIQVLHYDIPFGDGTAVDPLTAILSLSDEDKKDPRIEAAIDEVVEENVND
;
A
#
# COMPACT_ATOMS: atom_id res chain seq x y z
N MET A 1 -9.08 26.11 21.32
CA MET A 1 -7.69 25.72 21.67
C MET A 1 -7.66 24.86 22.94
N ASN A 2 -8.22 25.32 24.08
CA ASN A 2 -8.36 24.51 25.30
C ASN A 2 -9.00 23.15 25.03
N ASP A 3 -10.23 23.13 24.50
CA ASP A 3 -10.97 21.89 24.20
C ASP A 3 -10.20 20.92 23.30
N TYR A 4 -9.43 21.44 22.34
CA TYR A 4 -8.62 20.63 21.44
C TYR A 4 -7.45 19.95 22.17
N ILE A 5 -6.73 20.70 23.01
CA ILE A 5 -5.60 20.18 23.78
C ILE A 5 -6.10 19.20 24.85
N GLU A 6 -7.19 19.54 25.55
CA GLU A 6 -7.81 18.65 26.54
C GLU A 6 -8.28 17.33 25.91
N LYS A 7 -8.92 17.39 24.72
CA LYS A 7 -9.36 16.21 23.99
C LYS A 7 -8.19 15.32 23.54
N MET A 8 -7.08 15.91 23.13
CA MET A 8 -5.92 15.17 22.59
C MET A 8 -5.00 14.62 23.68
N LEU A 9 -4.80 15.37 24.76
CA LEU A 9 -3.91 14.99 25.86
C LEU A 9 -4.64 14.30 27.02
N HIS A 10 -5.97 14.28 27.00
CA HIS A 10 -6.82 13.75 28.08
C HIS A 10 -6.48 14.33 29.48
N ILE A 11 -6.02 15.59 29.48
CA ILE A 11 -5.55 16.34 30.65
C ILE A 11 -6.34 17.65 30.70
N LYS A 12 -6.73 18.11 31.89
CA LYS A 12 -7.33 19.43 32.06
C LYS A 12 -6.29 20.52 31.78
N VAL A 13 -6.68 21.54 31.03
CA VAL A 13 -5.79 22.60 30.57
C VAL A 13 -6.39 23.97 30.87
N THR A 14 -5.58 24.85 31.44
CA THR A 14 -5.93 26.27 31.58
C THR A 14 -4.97 27.12 30.77
N ILE A 15 -5.51 28.06 30.00
CA ILE A 15 -4.73 29.03 29.22
C ILE A 15 -5.03 30.44 29.73
N SER A 16 -3.99 31.20 30.03
CA SER A 16 -4.07 32.61 30.47
C SER A 16 -3.01 33.45 29.76
N ASP A 17 -3.18 34.77 29.72
CA ASP A 17 -2.17 35.64 29.12
C ASP A 17 -0.84 35.61 29.89
N TYR A 18 0.26 35.78 29.17
CA TYR A 18 1.59 35.88 29.77
C TYR A 18 1.78 37.28 30.41
N ALA A 19 1.73 37.33 31.75
CA ALA A 19 1.75 38.58 32.52
C ALA A 19 3.05 39.40 32.36
N ASP A 20 4.19 38.73 32.14
CA ASP A 20 5.51 39.37 32.09
C ASP A 20 5.92 39.82 30.67
N ILE A 21 4.95 40.07 29.79
CA ILE A 21 5.20 40.45 28.40
C ILE A 21 6.02 41.74 28.26
N ASP A 22 5.90 42.66 29.22
CA ASP A 22 6.61 43.95 29.21
C ASP A 22 8.10 43.83 29.54
N LYS A 23 8.53 42.70 30.12
CA LYS A 23 9.95 42.42 30.40
C LYS A 23 10.68 41.84 29.18
N LEU A 24 9.95 41.50 28.11
CA LEU A 24 10.52 40.92 26.90
C LEU A 24 11.05 42.01 25.95
N PRO A 25 12.15 41.73 25.22
CA PRO A 25 12.60 42.60 24.14
C PRO A 25 11.49 42.94 23.14
N LEU A 26 11.48 44.18 22.65
CA LEU A 26 10.47 44.73 21.74
C LEU A 26 10.18 43.82 20.53
N TYR A 27 11.20 43.18 19.95
CA TYR A 27 11.01 42.31 18.79
C TYR A 27 10.25 41.01 19.14
N LEU A 28 10.41 40.44 20.33
CA LEU A 28 9.64 39.25 20.76
C LEU A 28 8.20 39.63 21.09
N LYS A 29 8.01 40.75 21.82
CA LYS A 29 6.69 41.31 22.13
C LYS A 29 5.90 41.66 20.85
N GLY A 30 6.60 42.20 19.84
CA GLY A 30 6.05 42.50 18.53
C GLY A 30 5.65 41.25 17.77
N SER A 31 6.52 40.23 17.74
CA SER A 31 6.38 39.07 16.85
C SER A 31 5.40 37.99 17.35
N TYR A 32 5.10 37.93 18.65
CA TYR A 32 4.32 36.84 19.23
C TYR A 32 3.10 37.32 20.04
N ARG A 33 2.04 36.50 20.03
CA ARG A 33 1.05 36.43 21.11
C ARG A 33 1.50 35.33 22.07
N LEU A 34 1.54 35.66 23.36
CA LEU A 34 2.12 34.80 24.39
C LEU A 34 1.08 34.45 25.45
N TYR A 35 0.98 33.16 25.73
CA TYR A 35 0.06 32.62 26.73
C TYR A 35 0.82 31.67 27.66
N ILE A 36 0.33 31.51 28.88
CA ILE A 36 0.73 30.43 29.79
C ILE A 36 -0.29 29.31 29.62
N ILE A 37 0.21 28.11 29.36
CA ILE A 37 -0.59 26.89 29.38
C ILE A 37 -0.19 26.07 30.61
N LYS A 38 -1.16 25.78 31.48
CA LYS A 38 -0.99 24.92 32.64
C LYS A 38 -1.41 23.50 32.28
N LEU A 39 -0.45 22.59 32.30
CA LEU A 39 -0.62 21.16 32.02
C LEU A 39 -0.29 20.38 33.30
N MET A 40 -1.31 19.94 34.04
CA MET A 40 -1.13 19.28 35.34
C MET A 40 -0.31 20.16 36.30
N GLU A 41 0.87 19.72 36.73
CA GLU A 41 1.79 20.48 37.62
C GLU A 41 2.84 21.31 36.85
N LYS A 42 2.76 21.37 35.51
CA LYS A 42 3.78 22.00 34.66
C LYS A 42 3.22 23.17 33.87
N ASP A 43 3.82 24.34 34.06
CA ASP A 43 3.51 25.55 33.29
C ASP A 43 4.44 25.63 32.07
N CYS A 44 3.86 25.88 30.89
CA CYS A 44 4.60 26.08 29.65
C CYS A 44 4.21 27.42 29.02
N LEU A 45 5.14 28.01 28.27
CA LEU A 45 4.88 29.21 27.49
C LEU A 45 4.40 28.80 26.09
N LEU A 46 3.22 29.26 25.70
CA LEU A 46 2.71 29.10 24.35
C LEU A 46 3.02 30.37 23.54
N ALA A 47 3.72 30.22 22.42
CA ALA A 47 4.13 31.32 21.56
C ALA A 47 3.52 31.18 20.17
N GLU A 48 2.58 32.06 19.85
CA GLU A 48 1.90 32.14 18.56
C GLU A 48 2.50 33.29 17.74
N PRO A 49 3.21 33.02 16.62
CA PRO A 49 3.68 34.08 15.73
C PRO A 49 2.51 34.88 15.17
N LYS A 50 2.59 36.21 15.20
CA LYS A 50 1.58 37.09 14.57
C LYS A 50 1.70 37.12 13.05
N GLU A 51 2.90 36.87 12.54
CA GLU A 51 3.23 36.86 11.12
C GLU A 51 4.15 35.67 10.80
N PHE A 52 4.43 35.45 9.52
CA PHE A 52 5.37 34.42 9.10
C PHE A 52 6.78 34.72 9.60
N ILE A 53 7.36 33.76 10.33
CA ILE A 53 8.74 33.81 10.82
C ILE A 53 9.49 32.64 10.19
N ASN A 54 10.62 32.92 9.55
CA ASN A 54 11.45 31.86 8.98
C ASN A 54 11.98 30.92 10.09
N LEU A 55 12.21 29.66 9.74
CA LEU A 55 12.54 28.61 10.70
C LEU A 55 13.85 28.89 11.49
N SER A 56 14.83 29.58 10.91
CA SER A 56 16.08 29.94 11.60
C SER A 56 15.83 30.97 12.71
N ALA A 57 15.06 32.02 12.40
CA ALA A 57 14.65 33.02 13.38
C ALA A 57 13.76 32.41 14.46
N LEU A 58 12.80 31.56 14.07
CA LEU A 58 11.88 30.88 14.96
C LEU A 58 12.62 30.05 16.03
N ARG A 59 13.67 29.31 15.65
CA ARG A 59 14.54 28.56 16.59
C ARG A 59 15.20 29.48 17.61
N LYS A 60 15.86 30.54 17.12
CA LYS A 60 16.58 31.50 17.98
C LYS A 60 15.62 32.22 18.95
N GLN A 61 14.47 32.65 18.44
CA GLN A 61 13.47 33.36 19.22
C GLN A 61 12.81 32.45 20.26
N ARG A 62 12.50 31.19 19.91
CA ARG A 62 12.02 30.19 20.87
C ARG A 62 13.00 29.97 22.02
N GLU A 63 14.30 29.80 21.70
CA GLU A 63 15.33 29.62 22.73
C GLU A 63 15.45 30.84 23.66
N GLN A 64 15.28 32.04 23.14
CA GLN A 64 15.26 33.25 23.95
C GLN A 64 14.02 33.32 24.83
N LEU A 65 12.82 33.03 24.28
CA LEU A 65 11.58 32.96 25.05
C LEU A 65 11.66 31.93 26.18
N LYS A 66 12.23 30.76 25.91
CA LYS A 66 12.50 29.72 26.92
C LYS A 66 13.43 30.21 28.02
N LYS A 67 14.54 30.88 27.66
CA LYS A 67 15.50 31.44 28.64
C LYS A 67 14.90 32.54 29.50
N LEU A 68 14.08 33.42 28.90
CA LEU A 68 13.50 34.59 29.59
C LEU A 68 12.30 34.22 30.47
N SER A 69 11.50 33.24 30.06
CA SER A 69 10.33 32.78 30.82
C SER A 69 10.66 31.68 31.84
N HIS A 70 11.82 31.04 31.71
CA HIS A 70 12.19 29.83 32.45
C HIS A 70 11.21 28.65 32.28
N MET A 71 10.40 28.67 31.22
CA MET A 71 9.41 27.64 30.88
C MET A 71 9.75 27.00 29.54
N GLU A 72 9.28 25.77 29.31
CA GLU A 72 9.30 25.21 27.95
C GLU A 72 8.44 26.08 27.03
N CYS A 73 8.96 26.38 25.84
CA CYS A 73 8.29 27.23 24.86
C CYS A 73 7.71 26.37 23.74
N VAL A 74 6.39 26.28 23.70
CA VAL A 74 5.59 25.58 22.69
C VAL A 74 5.16 26.56 21.62
N LEU A 75 5.45 26.25 20.36
CA LEU A 75 5.06 27.12 19.24
C LEU A 75 3.63 26.79 18.79
N CYS A 76 2.79 27.80 18.56
CA CYS A 76 1.42 27.62 18.10
C CYS A 76 1.25 28.17 16.68
N PHE A 77 0.65 27.38 15.79
CA PHE A 77 0.41 27.75 14.40
C PHE A 77 -1.03 27.40 14.01
N ASP A 78 -1.61 28.21 13.12
CA ASP A 78 -2.82 27.82 12.38
C ASP A 78 -2.49 26.78 11.31
N ASP A 79 -1.38 26.97 10.59
CA ASP A 79 -0.88 26.01 9.61
C ASP A 79 0.65 26.11 9.43
N VAL A 80 1.26 25.01 9.01
CA VAL A 80 2.70 24.93 8.67
C VAL A 80 2.92 24.00 7.50
N ASN A 81 3.88 24.33 6.63
CA ASN A 81 4.25 23.44 5.54
C ASN A 81 4.95 22.15 6.07
N THR A 82 4.93 21.11 5.24
CA THR A 82 5.48 19.78 5.57
C THR A 82 6.95 19.82 5.98
N TYR A 83 7.77 20.60 5.26
CA TYR A 83 9.21 20.70 5.54
C TYR A 83 9.49 21.32 6.92
N THR A 84 8.83 22.42 7.25
CA THR A 84 8.92 23.08 8.56
C THR A 84 8.47 22.12 9.66
N LYS A 85 7.32 21.46 9.47
CA LYS A 85 6.81 20.48 10.45
C LYS A 85 7.82 19.35 10.71
N GLN A 86 8.39 18.77 9.65
CA GLN A 86 9.36 17.68 9.77
C GLN A 86 10.62 18.13 10.52
N LYS A 87 11.13 19.33 10.22
CA LYS A 87 12.28 19.90 10.94
C LYS A 87 11.99 20.16 12.43
N LEU A 88 10.79 20.62 12.77
CA LEU A 88 10.40 20.81 14.18
C LEU A 88 10.38 19.46 14.93
N ILE A 89 9.91 18.38 14.30
CA ILE A 89 9.92 17.03 14.89
C ILE A 89 11.35 16.50 15.04
N GLU A 90 12.17 16.57 13.98
CA GLU A 90 13.57 16.10 13.99
C GLU A 90 14.40 16.75 15.10
N GLU A 91 14.14 18.02 15.37
CA GLU A 91 14.85 18.82 16.38
C GLU A 91 14.16 18.80 17.75
N ALA A 92 13.15 17.95 17.95
CA ALA A 92 12.36 17.85 19.18
C ALA A 92 11.80 19.21 19.66
N ILE A 93 11.40 20.07 18.72
CA ILE A 93 10.82 21.38 19.00
C ILE A 93 9.34 21.23 19.33
N PRO A 94 8.87 21.62 20.52
CA PRO A 94 7.46 21.50 20.87
C PRO A 94 6.59 22.45 20.03
N PHE A 95 5.50 21.94 19.46
CA PHE A 95 4.53 22.74 18.71
C PHE A 95 3.09 22.23 18.81
N ILE A 96 2.16 23.13 18.49
CA ILE A 96 0.74 22.87 18.29
C ILE A 96 0.35 23.46 16.93
N ILE A 97 -0.19 22.62 16.06
CA ILE A 97 -0.94 23.04 14.87
C ILE A 97 -2.40 22.92 15.24
N LYS A 98 -3.11 24.06 15.34
CA LYS A 98 -4.49 24.08 15.82
C LYS A 98 -5.36 23.10 15.03
N GLU A 99 -6.14 22.30 15.75
CA GLU A 99 -7.06 21.29 15.21
C GLU A 99 -6.42 20.16 14.36
N LYS A 100 -5.10 20.18 14.14
CA LYS A 100 -4.40 19.20 13.30
C LYS A 100 -3.47 18.30 14.11
N GLN A 101 -2.53 18.87 14.86
CA GLN A 101 -1.50 18.07 15.53
C GLN A 101 -0.90 18.76 16.76
N ILE A 102 -0.57 17.97 17.78
CA ILE A 102 0.18 18.40 18.96
C ILE A 102 1.46 17.57 19.05
N TYR A 103 2.60 18.21 19.29
CA TYR A 103 3.87 17.57 19.57
C TYR A 103 4.55 18.25 20.75
N MET A 104 4.55 17.59 21.92
CA MET A 104 5.14 18.10 23.16
C MET A 104 6.06 17.05 23.81
N PRO A 105 7.28 16.85 23.29
CA PRO A 105 8.14 15.75 23.70
C PRO A 105 8.52 15.77 25.19
N PHE A 106 8.51 16.95 25.82
CA PHE A 106 8.83 17.13 27.25
C PHE A 106 7.75 16.63 28.23
N LEU A 107 6.56 16.24 27.74
CA LEU A 107 5.50 15.67 28.58
C LEU A 107 5.69 14.15 28.81
N GLY A 108 6.56 13.49 28.06
CA GLY A 108 6.94 12.11 28.32
C GLY A 108 5.78 11.11 28.24
N MET A 109 5.07 11.07 27.11
CA MET A 109 4.04 10.05 26.85
C MET A 109 4.51 9.12 25.73
N ALA A 110 4.69 7.83 26.05
CA ALA A 110 4.90 6.77 25.08
C ALA A 110 3.72 5.79 25.16
N LEU A 111 2.77 5.94 24.23
CA LEU A 111 1.70 4.99 23.96
C LEU A 111 1.99 4.37 22.59
N THR A 112 2.45 3.13 22.58
CA THR A 112 2.68 2.37 21.34
C THR A 112 1.46 1.51 21.02
N ASN A 113 0.59 2.02 20.17
CA ASN A 113 -0.18 1.16 19.27
C ASN A 113 0.76 0.82 18.11
N HIS A 114 1.30 -0.40 18.08
CA HIS A 114 1.98 -0.88 16.87
C HIS A 114 0.93 -1.21 15.79
N ASP A 115 0.41 -0.16 15.15
CA ASP A 115 -0.10 -0.21 13.78
C ASP A 115 0.86 0.53 12.84
N GLU A 116 2.17 0.45 13.11
CA GLU A 116 3.20 0.82 12.14
C GLU A 116 3.65 -0.43 11.38
N ARG A 117 2.90 -0.78 10.33
CA ARG A 117 3.56 -1.36 9.14
C ARG A 117 4.26 -0.23 8.40
N LEU A 118 5.45 0.14 8.84
CA LEU A 118 6.46 0.68 7.93
C LEU A 118 7.23 -0.51 7.34
N LEU A 119 6.62 -1.17 6.35
CA LEU A 119 7.31 -2.05 5.41
C LEU A 119 7.01 -1.59 3.99
N GLN A 120 7.97 -0.83 3.45
CA GLN A 120 8.27 -0.55 2.04
C GLN A 120 7.17 0.11 1.17
N GLU A 121 7.59 1.05 0.30
CA GLU A 121 6.87 1.29 -0.97
C GLU A 121 6.89 -0.05 -1.75
N ILE A 122 5.97 -0.96 -1.45
CA ILE A 122 5.72 -2.14 -2.26
C ILE A 122 5.05 -1.61 -3.52
N LYS A 123 5.86 -1.28 -4.52
CA LYS A 123 5.38 -1.03 -5.87
C LYS A 123 5.02 -2.39 -6.45
N GLU A 124 3.73 -2.62 -6.63
CA GLU A 124 3.23 -3.79 -7.35
C GLU A 124 3.93 -3.92 -8.70
N ILE A 125 4.25 -5.14 -9.10
CA ILE A 125 4.80 -5.39 -10.44
C ILE A 125 3.73 -5.16 -11.51
N SER A 126 4.18 -4.77 -12.71
CA SER A 126 3.31 -4.75 -13.87
C SER A 126 2.72 -6.13 -14.17
N TYR A 127 1.54 -6.16 -14.77
CA TYR A 127 0.85 -7.39 -15.17
C TYR A 127 1.67 -8.29 -16.10
N LEU A 128 2.49 -7.70 -16.98
CA LEU A 128 3.37 -8.48 -17.85
C LEU A 128 4.50 -9.12 -17.05
N ASN A 129 5.04 -8.43 -16.06
CA ASN A 129 6.08 -8.97 -15.21
C ASN A 129 5.51 -10.02 -14.25
N GLN A 130 4.26 -9.86 -13.79
CA GLN A 130 3.53 -10.91 -13.09
C GLN A 130 3.40 -12.17 -13.96
N LYS A 131 2.92 -12.05 -15.20
CA LYS A 131 2.89 -13.17 -16.16
C LYS A 131 4.27 -13.81 -16.32
N LEU A 132 5.33 -13.00 -16.45
CA LEU A 132 6.70 -13.51 -16.60
C LEU A 132 7.12 -14.38 -15.42
N LEU A 133 6.84 -13.91 -14.20
CA LEU A 133 7.24 -14.58 -12.98
C LEU A 133 6.42 -15.86 -12.72
N LEU A 134 5.13 -15.85 -13.00
CA LEU A 134 4.30 -17.07 -12.93
C LEU A 134 4.76 -18.11 -13.96
N VAL A 135 5.04 -17.69 -15.20
CA VAL A 135 5.63 -18.58 -16.22
C VAL A 135 6.99 -19.11 -15.78
N ALA A 136 7.82 -18.30 -15.14
CA ALA A 136 9.12 -18.72 -14.60
C ALA A 136 9.00 -19.80 -13.52
N ILE A 137 7.97 -19.71 -12.66
CA ILE A 137 7.63 -20.74 -11.66
C ILE A 137 7.23 -22.04 -12.38
N TYR A 138 6.24 -21.98 -13.28
CA TYR A 138 5.74 -23.17 -13.97
C TYR A 138 6.78 -23.88 -14.83
N GLN A 139 7.64 -23.11 -15.50
CA GLN A 139 8.71 -23.66 -16.34
C GLN A 139 10.01 -23.90 -15.57
N LYS A 140 10.01 -23.72 -14.24
CA LYS A 140 11.16 -23.96 -13.34
C LYS A 140 12.44 -23.28 -13.85
N TRP A 141 12.35 -22.02 -14.25
CA TRP A 141 13.48 -21.30 -14.84
C TRP A 141 14.65 -21.18 -13.86
N LYS A 142 15.81 -21.72 -14.26
CA LYS A 142 17.06 -21.55 -13.51
C LYS A 142 17.91 -20.41 -14.03
N LYS A 143 18.22 -20.44 -15.33
CA LYS A 143 18.92 -19.37 -16.03
C LYS A 143 18.42 -19.27 -17.45
N ILE A 144 17.83 -18.14 -17.80
CA ILE A 144 17.25 -17.94 -19.13
C ILE A 144 17.56 -16.52 -19.62
N SER A 145 17.89 -16.39 -20.90
CA SER A 145 18.19 -15.11 -21.52
C SER A 145 16.91 -14.31 -21.80
N LEU A 146 17.07 -12.99 -22.03
CA LEU A 146 15.99 -12.13 -22.55
C LEU A 146 15.29 -12.69 -23.79
N THR A 147 16.03 -13.37 -24.67
CA THR A 147 15.47 -13.90 -25.93
C THR A 147 14.61 -15.12 -25.70
N GLU A 148 15.04 -16.01 -24.80
CA GLU A 148 14.29 -17.21 -24.46
C GLU A 148 13.05 -16.87 -23.64
N ALA A 149 13.17 -15.95 -22.67
CA ALA A 149 12.02 -15.44 -21.92
C ALA A 149 10.98 -14.77 -22.86
N ALA A 150 11.42 -14.00 -23.85
CA ALA A 150 10.51 -13.40 -24.84
C ALA A 150 9.75 -14.44 -25.66
N LYS A 151 10.42 -15.54 -26.04
CA LYS A 151 9.78 -16.67 -26.72
C LYS A 151 8.77 -17.38 -25.82
N ALA A 152 9.13 -17.66 -24.57
CA ALA A 152 8.25 -18.35 -23.64
C ALA A 152 6.98 -17.56 -23.31
N LEU A 153 7.06 -16.23 -23.26
CA LEU A 153 5.89 -15.36 -23.05
C LEU A 153 5.12 -15.02 -24.34
N CYS A 154 5.64 -15.37 -25.52
CA CYS A 154 5.13 -14.93 -26.82
C CYS A 154 5.04 -13.39 -26.95
N VAL A 155 6.05 -12.67 -26.44
CA VAL A 155 6.13 -11.19 -26.49
C VAL A 155 7.42 -10.70 -27.11
N SER A 156 7.51 -9.39 -27.37
CA SER A 156 8.73 -8.78 -27.90
C SER A 156 9.89 -8.80 -26.89
N LYS A 157 11.14 -8.83 -27.36
CA LYS A 157 12.32 -8.66 -26.48
C LYS A 157 12.32 -7.33 -25.73
N MET A 158 11.74 -6.27 -26.31
CA MET A 158 11.61 -4.97 -25.67
C MET A 158 10.65 -5.03 -24.47
N SER A 159 9.59 -5.83 -24.57
CA SER A 159 8.65 -6.06 -23.47
C SER A 159 9.35 -6.76 -22.29
N VAL A 160 10.11 -7.82 -22.55
CA VAL A 160 10.89 -8.51 -21.50
C VAL A 160 12.02 -7.62 -20.95
N THR A 161 12.65 -6.79 -21.78
CA THR A 161 13.62 -5.78 -21.33
C THR A 161 13.01 -4.89 -20.25
N ARG A 162 11.79 -4.38 -20.48
CA ARG A 162 11.07 -3.56 -19.49
C ARG A 162 10.74 -4.34 -18.22
N CYS A 163 10.35 -5.61 -18.33
CA CYS A 163 10.15 -6.46 -17.14
C CYS A 163 11.44 -6.57 -16.33
N PHE A 164 12.59 -6.79 -16.97
CA PHE A 164 13.87 -6.85 -16.27
C PHE A 164 14.27 -5.51 -15.65
N ASP A 165 14.04 -4.40 -16.36
CA ASP A 165 14.25 -3.04 -15.82
C ASP A 165 13.39 -2.81 -14.57
N GLU A 166 12.13 -3.29 -14.58
CA GLU A 166 11.21 -3.22 -13.44
C GLU A 166 11.69 -4.08 -12.27
N LEU A 167 12.12 -5.32 -12.51
CA LEU A 167 12.68 -6.18 -11.45
C LEU A 167 13.93 -5.53 -10.81
N GLU A 168 14.83 -4.96 -11.62
CA GLU A 168 15.99 -4.23 -11.12
C GLU A 168 15.59 -2.98 -10.31
N ALA A 169 14.58 -2.22 -10.75
CA ALA A 169 14.08 -1.04 -10.06
C ALA A 169 13.43 -1.37 -8.71
N LEU A 170 12.73 -2.51 -8.63
CA LEU A 170 12.14 -3.05 -7.39
C LEU A 170 13.16 -3.79 -6.52
N LYS A 171 14.42 -3.89 -6.98
CA LYS A 171 15.50 -4.62 -6.30
C LYS A 171 15.17 -6.09 -6.04
N ILE A 172 14.37 -6.69 -6.91
CA ILE A 172 14.06 -8.12 -6.89
C ILE A 172 15.27 -8.86 -7.48
N PRO A 173 15.94 -9.76 -6.74
CA PRO A 173 17.23 -10.33 -7.10
C PRO A 173 17.11 -11.49 -8.12
N LEU A 174 16.45 -11.24 -9.25
CA LEU A 174 16.22 -12.21 -10.32
C LEU A 174 16.95 -11.89 -11.62
N VAL A 175 17.55 -10.70 -11.74
CA VAL A 175 18.23 -10.28 -12.97
C VAL A 175 19.74 -10.22 -12.75
N SER A 176 20.49 -10.91 -13.61
CA SER A 176 21.95 -10.91 -13.63
C SER A 176 22.50 -10.41 -14.96
N LYS A 177 23.61 -9.66 -14.90
CA LYS A 177 24.32 -9.08 -16.05
C LYS A 177 25.62 -9.86 -16.29
N LEU A 178 25.81 -10.37 -17.50
CA LEU A 178 27.07 -10.96 -17.97
C LEU A 178 27.48 -10.28 -19.28
N GLY A 179 28.45 -9.35 -19.17
CA GLY A 179 28.81 -8.46 -20.27
C GLY A 179 27.63 -7.58 -20.69
N ARG A 180 27.25 -7.63 -21.98
CA ARG A 180 26.09 -6.90 -22.52
C ARG A 180 24.76 -7.65 -22.38
N ASN A 181 24.80 -8.93 -21.98
CA ASN A 181 23.62 -9.77 -21.90
C ASN A 181 23.04 -9.77 -20.49
N ARG A 182 21.70 -9.83 -20.42
CA ARG A 182 20.95 -9.98 -19.17
C ARG A 182 20.23 -11.32 -19.15
N TYR A 183 20.17 -11.90 -17.97
CA TYR A 183 19.56 -13.20 -17.71
C TYR A 183 18.63 -13.10 -16.51
N PHE A 184 17.51 -13.81 -16.57
CA PHE A 184 16.79 -14.20 -15.38
C PHE A 184 17.56 -15.34 -14.72
N VAL A 185 17.80 -15.26 -13.40
CA VAL A 185 18.56 -16.26 -12.64
C VAL A 185 17.85 -16.57 -11.33
N TRP A 186 17.60 -17.85 -11.08
CA TRP A 186 17.06 -18.36 -9.83
C TRP A 186 17.63 -19.75 -9.54
N GLU A 187 18.31 -19.92 -8.41
CA GLU A 187 18.97 -21.19 -8.07
C GLU A 187 18.22 -22.01 -7.02
N GLN A 188 17.25 -21.39 -6.31
CA GLN A 188 16.46 -22.06 -5.28
C GLN A 188 15.23 -22.78 -5.88
N SER A 189 14.37 -23.32 -5.02
CA SER A 189 13.14 -24.00 -5.42
C SER A 189 12.10 -23.03 -5.99
N SER A 190 11.14 -23.57 -6.72
CA SER A 190 9.99 -22.82 -7.19
C SER A 190 9.17 -22.27 -6.00
N ALA A 191 9.09 -23.03 -4.89
CA ALA A 191 8.43 -22.61 -3.64
C ALA A 191 9.09 -21.38 -3.02
N ALA A 192 10.43 -21.34 -3.01
CA ALA A 192 11.17 -20.16 -2.55
C ALA A 192 10.93 -18.96 -3.48
N LEU A 193 10.80 -19.17 -4.79
CA LEU A 193 10.49 -18.10 -5.75
C LEU A 193 9.10 -17.52 -5.48
N TRP A 194 8.09 -18.37 -5.37
CA TRP A 194 6.73 -17.95 -5.05
C TRP A 194 6.68 -17.13 -3.77
N ASN A 195 7.22 -17.65 -2.66
CA ASN A 195 7.22 -16.98 -1.37
C ASN A 195 7.90 -15.61 -1.39
N MET A 196 9.01 -15.48 -2.13
CA MET A 196 9.70 -14.20 -2.31
C MET A 196 8.85 -13.19 -3.11
N LEU A 197 8.08 -13.68 -4.09
CA LEU A 197 7.29 -12.84 -4.98
C LEU A 197 5.94 -12.41 -4.42
N ARG A 198 5.33 -13.19 -3.51
CA ARG A 198 3.98 -12.94 -2.95
C ARG A 198 3.72 -11.47 -2.59
N PRO A 199 4.65 -10.72 -1.95
CA PRO A 199 4.40 -9.32 -1.59
C PRO A 199 4.19 -8.39 -2.78
N PHE A 200 4.71 -8.73 -3.96
CA PHE A 200 4.65 -7.88 -5.16
C PHE A 200 3.49 -8.23 -6.09
N LEU A 201 2.91 -9.42 -5.96
CA LEU A 201 1.83 -9.92 -6.81
C LEU A 201 0.52 -9.15 -6.53
N ARG A 202 -0.24 -8.88 -7.59
CA ARG A 202 -1.50 -8.12 -7.55
C ARG A 202 -2.65 -8.90 -8.20
N ASN A 203 -3.88 -8.50 -7.90
CA ASN A 203 -5.07 -9.10 -8.50
C ASN A 203 -5.06 -8.89 -10.04
N PRO A 204 -5.10 -9.96 -10.85
CA PRO A 204 -5.05 -9.91 -12.31
C PRO A 204 -6.38 -9.50 -12.96
N VAL A 205 -7.47 -9.46 -12.21
CA VAL A 205 -8.82 -9.08 -12.68
C VAL A 205 -8.86 -7.58 -12.93
N ALA A 206 -9.01 -7.20 -14.20
CA ALA A 206 -9.20 -5.81 -14.62
C ALA A 206 -10.61 -5.32 -14.32
N LYS A 207 -11.60 -6.19 -14.51
CA LYS A 207 -13.01 -5.90 -14.27
C LYS A 207 -13.79 -7.20 -14.13
N GLU A 208 -14.76 -7.19 -13.23
CA GLU A 208 -15.72 -8.28 -13.06
C GLU A 208 -17.11 -7.83 -13.51
N TYR A 209 -17.83 -8.73 -14.19
CA TYR A 209 -19.21 -8.54 -14.64
C TYR A 209 -20.09 -9.64 -14.05
N ARG A 210 -21.11 -9.25 -13.27
CA ARG A 210 -22.06 -10.15 -12.62
C ARG A 210 -23.35 -10.18 -13.45
N LEU A 211 -23.57 -11.21 -14.25
CA LEU A 211 -24.66 -11.23 -15.23
C LEU A 211 -26.01 -11.58 -14.60
N ASP A 212 -27.06 -10.90 -15.06
CA ASP A 212 -28.46 -11.22 -14.74
C ASP A 212 -28.93 -12.52 -15.39
N LYS A 213 -28.44 -12.80 -16.60
CA LYS A 213 -28.83 -13.97 -17.41
C LYS A 213 -27.60 -14.77 -17.83
N PRO A 214 -27.74 -16.09 -18.04
CA PRO A 214 -26.64 -16.92 -18.49
C PRO A 214 -26.23 -16.55 -19.92
N LEU A 215 -24.94 -16.57 -20.19
CA LEU A 215 -24.34 -16.46 -21.51
C LEU A 215 -23.64 -17.80 -21.81
N ASP A 216 -23.61 -18.22 -23.08
CA ASP A 216 -22.94 -19.47 -23.42
C ASP A 216 -21.42 -19.28 -23.37
N MET A 217 -20.85 -19.57 -22.20
CA MET A 217 -19.43 -19.38 -21.89
C MET A 217 -18.67 -20.72 -21.73
N ARG A 218 -19.27 -21.84 -22.11
CA ARG A 218 -18.74 -23.20 -21.84
C ARG A 218 -17.38 -23.50 -22.47
N ASP A 219 -17.06 -22.81 -23.57
CA ASP A 219 -15.78 -22.95 -24.27
C ASP A 219 -14.67 -22.04 -23.70
N PHE A 220 -14.97 -21.25 -22.65
CA PHE A 220 -14.01 -20.35 -22.03
C PHE A 220 -13.52 -20.90 -20.67
N PRO A 221 -12.28 -20.57 -20.28
CA PRO A 221 -11.72 -21.03 -19.02
C PRO A 221 -12.54 -20.57 -17.81
N LEU A 222 -12.67 -21.44 -16.81
CA LEU A 222 -13.15 -21.06 -15.49
C LEU A 222 -12.18 -20.06 -14.84
N GLY A 223 -12.73 -19.12 -14.08
CA GLY A 223 -12.02 -18.09 -13.31
C GLY A 223 -12.40 -18.10 -11.83
N GLY A 224 -11.74 -17.27 -11.03
CA GLY A 224 -12.04 -17.06 -9.61
C GLY A 224 -12.26 -18.35 -8.81
N MET A 225 -13.36 -18.39 -8.04
CA MET A 225 -13.74 -19.54 -7.22
C MET A 225 -14.05 -20.80 -8.03
N SER A 226 -14.62 -20.67 -9.23
CA SER A 226 -14.89 -21.82 -10.10
C SER A 226 -13.61 -22.48 -10.59
N ALA A 227 -12.56 -21.70 -10.85
CA ALA A 227 -11.23 -22.23 -11.16
C ALA A 227 -10.63 -22.94 -9.95
N LEU A 228 -10.62 -22.31 -8.77
CA LEU A 228 -10.09 -22.94 -7.55
C LEU A 228 -10.83 -24.26 -7.21
N SER A 229 -12.15 -24.26 -7.35
CA SER A 229 -13.00 -25.45 -7.12
C SER A 229 -12.75 -26.55 -8.15
N SER A 230 -12.19 -26.24 -9.32
CA SER A 230 -11.79 -27.26 -10.30
C SER A 230 -10.45 -27.93 -9.95
N TYR A 231 -9.64 -27.28 -9.11
CA TYR A 231 -8.36 -27.79 -8.65
C TYR A 231 -8.42 -28.46 -7.27
N THR A 232 -9.52 -28.31 -6.55
CA THR A 232 -9.65 -28.77 -5.16
C THR A 232 -10.97 -29.46 -4.92
N LEU A 233 -11.16 -30.03 -3.73
CA LEU A 233 -12.46 -30.54 -3.29
C LEU A 233 -13.40 -29.44 -2.78
N LEU A 234 -13.03 -28.17 -2.94
CA LEU A 234 -13.84 -27.04 -2.53
C LEU A 234 -15.08 -26.91 -3.42
N ASN A 235 -16.22 -26.60 -2.81
CA ASN A 235 -17.41 -26.25 -3.58
C ASN A 235 -17.31 -24.81 -4.11
N ASP A 236 -17.87 -24.63 -5.30
CA ASP A 236 -18.02 -23.31 -5.91
C ASP A 236 -18.99 -22.41 -5.12
N ASN A 237 -19.02 -21.12 -5.44
CA ASN A 237 -19.86 -20.11 -4.78
C ASN A 237 -21.35 -20.12 -5.22
N GLY A 238 -21.80 -21.22 -5.82
CA GLY A 238 -23.17 -21.43 -6.29
C GLY A 238 -23.47 -20.89 -7.70
N TYR A 239 -22.51 -20.25 -8.34
CA TYR A 239 -22.60 -19.81 -9.74
C TYR A 239 -21.26 -20.02 -10.46
N ARG A 240 -21.27 -20.05 -11.79
CA ARG A 240 -20.01 -20.18 -12.55
C ARG A 240 -19.34 -18.84 -12.73
N THR A 241 -18.02 -18.84 -12.60
CA THR A 241 -17.14 -17.73 -12.92
C THR A 241 -16.24 -18.13 -14.09
N TYR A 242 -16.26 -17.33 -15.14
CA TYR A 242 -15.44 -17.49 -16.34
C TYR A 242 -14.38 -16.41 -16.40
N ALA A 243 -13.24 -16.70 -17.00
CA ALA A 243 -12.15 -15.76 -17.19
C ALA A 243 -11.87 -15.57 -18.69
N ILE A 244 -11.80 -14.30 -19.11
CA ILE A 244 -11.53 -13.93 -20.50
C ILE A 244 -10.54 -12.78 -20.60
N THR A 245 -9.94 -12.60 -21.78
CA THR A 245 -9.08 -11.46 -22.08
C THR A 245 -9.88 -10.21 -22.40
N LYS A 246 -9.22 -9.05 -22.40
CA LYS A 246 -9.84 -7.77 -22.79
C LYS A 246 -10.33 -7.76 -24.24
N GLU A 247 -9.60 -8.44 -25.12
CA GLU A 247 -9.95 -8.58 -26.53
C GLU A 247 -11.26 -9.37 -26.69
N LEU A 248 -11.40 -10.48 -25.95
CA LEU A 248 -12.62 -11.29 -25.94
C LEU A 248 -13.79 -10.55 -25.29
N ALA A 249 -13.56 -9.84 -24.18
CA ALA A 249 -14.60 -9.04 -23.54
C ALA A 249 -15.18 -7.98 -24.50
N LYS A 250 -14.33 -7.41 -25.35
CA LYS A 250 -14.72 -6.46 -26.39
C LYS A 250 -15.46 -7.13 -27.55
N SER A 251 -15.00 -8.29 -28.03
CA SER A 251 -15.65 -8.99 -29.15
C SER A 251 -17.05 -9.49 -28.76
N LEU A 252 -17.21 -9.98 -27.53
CA LEU A 252 -18.46 -10.46 -26.97
C LEU A 252 -19.37 -9.34 -26.43
N ARG A 253 -18.91 -8.08 -26.47
CA ARG A 253 -19.63 -6.90 -25.95
C ARG A 253 -20.16 -7.08 -24.52
N ILE A 254 -19.33 -7.67 -23.65
CA ILE A 254 -19.70 -7.98 -22.26
C ILE A 254 -20.15 -6.72 -21.49
N VAL A 255 -19.59 -5.55 -21.85
CA VAL A 255 -19.93 -4.27 -21.22
C VAL A 255 -21.39 -3.83 -21.44
N ASP A 256 -22.04 -4.32 -22.50
CA ASP A 256 -23.42 -3.97 -22.85
C ASP A 256 -24.44 -4.93 -22.18
N LEU A 257 -23.97 -5.98 -21.51
CA LEU A 257 -24.83 -6.98 -20.90
C LEU A 257 -25.43 -6.47 -19.58
N PRO A 258 -26.72 -6.78 -19.31
CA PRO A 258 -27.34 -6.47 -18.02
C PRO A 258 -26.58 -7.13 -16.87
N CYS A 259 -26.13 -6.31 -15.91
CA CYS A 259 -25.45 -6.77 -14.72
C CYS A 259 -26.30 -6.48 -13.47
N ILE A 260 -26.25 -7.39 -12.51
CA ILE A 260 -26.93 -7.23 -11.22
C ILE A 260 -26.02 -6.53 -10.21
N PRO A 261 -26.59 -5.85 -9.18
CA PRO A 261 -25.80 -5.19 -8.14
C PRO A 261 -25.10 -6.19 -7.21
N ASN A 262 -24.13 -5.67 -6.46
CA ASN A 262 -23.49 -6.42 -5.37
C ASN A 262 -24.53 -6.72 -4.27
N GLY A 263 -24.62 -7.99 -3.86
CA GLY A 263 -25.58 -8.47 -2.85
C GLY A 263 -26.64 -9.42 -3.38
N GLU A 264 -26.81 -9.51 -4.69
CA GLU A 264 -27.65 -10.52 -5.36
C GLU A 264 -26.79 -11.64 -5.95
N VAL A 265 -27.34 -12.86 -6.03
CA VAL A 265 -26.66 -14.02 -6.61
C VAL A 265 -26.75 -13.94 -8.14
N PRO A 266 -25.63 -13.85 -8.87
CA PRO A 266 -25.64 -13.77 -10.33
C PRO A 266 -25.94 -15.13 -10.94
N SER A 267 -26.45 -15.10 -12.18
CA SER A 267 -26.52 -16.33 -12.98
C SER A 267 -25.11 -16.87 -13.24
N GLU A 268 -24.18 -15.97 -13.56
CA GLU A 268 -22.76 -16.25 -13.78
C GLU A 268 -21.94 -14.97 -13.71
N THR A 269 -20.64 -15.12 -13.53
CA THR A 269 -19.69 -14.01 -13.44
C THR A 269 -18.62 -14.13 -14.50
N ILE A 270 -18.21 -13.00 -15.08
CA ILE A 270 -17.12 -12.93 -16.06
C ILE A 270 -16.03 -12.01 -15.51
N GLN A 271 -14.85 -12.58 -15.29
CA GLN A 271 -13.63 -11.87 -14.91
C GLN A 271 -12.80 -11.57 -16.17
N VAL A 272 -12.59 -10.28 -16.43
CA VAL A 272 -11.70 -9.83 -17.52
C VAL A 272 -10.29 -9.70 -16.96
N LEU A 273 -9.38 -10.54 -17.43
CA LEU A 273 -8.00 -10.58 -16.93
C LEU A 273 -7.06 -9.66 -17.72
N HIS A 274 -6.00 -9.20 -17.05
CA HIS A 274 -4.92 -8.44 -17.68
C HIS A 274 -3.97 -9.30 -18.51
N TYR A 275 -3.91 -10.59 -18.21
CA TYR A 275 -3.09 -11.55 -18.91
C TYR A 275 -3.72 -12.94 -18.78
N ASP A 276 -3.30 -13.84 -19.64
CA ASP A 276 -3.60 -15.26 -19.65
C ASP A 276 -2.30 -16.08 -19.64
N ILE A 277 -2.33 -17.25 -19.00
CA ILE A 277 -1.24 -18.22 -19.05
C ILE A 277 -1.84 -19.55 -19.49
N PRO A 278 -1.46 -20.07 -20.67
CA PRO A 278 -1.89 -21.40 -21.09
C PRO A 278 -1.45 -22.45 -20.07
N PHE A 279 -2.40 -23.21 -19.53
CA PHE A 279 -2.16 -24.19 -18.48
C PHE A 279 -3.08 -25.39 -18.64
N GLY A 280 -2.55 -26.59 -18.41
CA GLY A 280 -3.30 -27.84 -18.49
C GLY A 280 -4.03 -28.02 -19.83
N ASP A 281 -5.30 -28.40 -19.76
CA ASP A 281 -6.20 -28.60 -20.91
C ASP A 281 -7.00 -27.33 -21.28
N GLY A 282 -6.80 -26.22 -20.57
CA GLY A 282 -7.51 -24.96 -20.79
C GLY A 282 -8.90 -24.87 -20.16
N THR A 283 -9.33 -25.86 -19.37
CA THR A 283 -10.64 -25.82 -18.68
C THR A 283 -10.75 -24.69 -17.67
N ALA A 284 -9.64 -24.31 -17.03
CA ALA A 284 -9.56 -23.23 -16.04
C ALA A 284 -8.27 -22.42 -16.26
N VAL A 285 -8.26 -21.17 -15.76
CA VAL A 285 -7.04 -20.36 -15.73
C VAL A 285 -5.98 -21.00 -14.83
N ASP A 286 -4.70 -20.67 -15.07
CA ASP A 286 -3.61 -21.24 -14.29
C ASP A 286 -3.84 -21.10 -12.76
N PRO A 287 -3.46 -22.11 -11.96
CA PRO A 287 -3.81 -22.16 -10.55
C PRO A 287 -3.38 -20.92 -9.73
N LEU A 288 -2.21 -20.34 -10.03
CA LEU A 288 -1.72 -19.18 -9.30
C LEU A 288 -2.53 -17.92 -9.67
N THR A 289 -2.90 -17.76 -10.94
CA THR A 289 -3.85 -16.71 -11.36
C THR A 289 -5.23 -16.92 -10.73
N ALA A 290 -5.73 -18.16 -10.62
CA ALA A 290 -6.99 -18.45 -9.94
C ALA A 290 -6.97 -17.93 -8.50
N ILE A 291 -5.92 -18.27 -7.74
CA ILE A 291 -5.70 -17.80 -6.36
C ILE A 291 -5.60 -16.27 -6.27
N LEU A 292 -4.85 -15.65 -7.19
CA LEU A 292 -4.65 -14.19 -7.19
C LEU A 292 -5.94 -13.43 -7.56
N SER A 293 -6.87 -14.07 -8.28
CA SER A 293 -8.14 -13.48 -8.72
C SER A 293 -9.22 -13.46 -7.63
N LEU A 294 -9.02 -14.18 -6.52
CA LEU A 294 -9.97 -14.23 -5.41
C LEU A 294 -10.04 -12.89 -4.67
N SER A 295 -11.23 -12.58 -4.13
CA SER A 295 -11.42 -11.38 -3.32
C SER A 295 -10.71 -11.48 -1.98
N ASP A 296 -10.48 -10.35 -1.32
CA ASP A 296 -9.89 -10.32 0.02
C ASP A 296 -10.86 -10.89 1.07
N GLU A 297 -12.17 -10.87 0.81
CA GLU A 297 -13.18 -11.56 1.61
C GLU A 297 -13.07 -13.08 1.46
N ASP A 298 -12.94 -13.60 0.25
CA ASP A 298 -12.81 -15.05 0.00
C ASP A 298 -11.58 -15.61 0.72
N LYS A 299 -10.46 -14.90 0.66
CA LYS A 299 -9.19 -15.31 1.29
C LYS A 299 -9.24 -15.34 2.83
N LYS A 300 -10.29 -14.80 3.46
CA LYS A 300 -10.49 -14.88 4.92
C LYS A 300 -11.22 -16.15 5.35
N ASP A 301 -11.83 -16.90 4.43
CA ASP A 301 -12.47 -18.19 4.75
C ASP A 301 -11.38 -19.25 4.97
N PRO A 302 -11.29 -19.88 6.16
CA PRO A 302 -10.26 -20.89 6.44
C PRO A 302 -10.28 -22.09 5.49
N ARG A 303 -11.44 -22.41 4.89
CA ARG A 303 -11.58 -23.50 3.92
C ARG A 303 -10.93 -23.13 2.59
N ILE A 304 -11.07 -21.87 2.19
CA ILE A 304 -10.46 -21.33 0.97
C ILE A 304 -8.96 -21.19 1.20
N GLU A 305 -8.52 -20.73 2.37
CA GLU A 305 -7.10 -20.66 2.73
C GLU A 305 -6.42 -22.04 2.64
N ALA A 306 -7.03 -23.08 3.22
CA ALA A 306 -6.52 -24.45 3.11
C ALA A 306 -6.45 -24.96 1.66
N ALA A 307 -7.46 -24.66 0.85
CA ALA A 307 -7.49 -25.01 -0.57
C ALA A 307 -6.40 -24.25 -1.38
N ILE A 308 -6.13 -22.99 -1.03
CA ILE A 308 -5.04 -22.21 -1.62
C ILE A 308 -3.69 -22.85 -1.29
N ASP A 309 -3.47 -23.23 -0.03
CA ASP A 309 -2.21 -23.83 0.41
C ASP A 309 -1.95 -25.16 -0.31
N GLU A 310 -2.97 -26.03 -0.43
CA GLU A 310 -2.91 -27.28 -1.20
C GLU A 310 -2.50 -27.03 -2.66
N VAL A 311 -3.19 -26.11 -3.35
CA VAL A 311 -2.91 -25.79 -4.76
C VAL A 311 -1.52 -25.19 -4.95
N VAL A 312 -1.08 -24.32 -4.02
CA VAL A 312 0.28 -23.77 -4.06
C VAL A 312 1.31 -24.88 -3.87
N GLU A 313 1.11 -25.78 -2.91
CA GLU A 313 2.03 -26.90 -2.69
C GLU A 313 2.15 -27.78 -3.94
N GLU A 314 1.06 -28.13 -4.60
CA GLU A 314 1.09 -28.98 -5.80
C GLU A 314 1.77 -28.33 -7.01
N ASN A 315 1.61 -27.01 -7.17
CA ASN A 315 2.06 -26.30 -8.37
C ASN A 315 3.43 -25.65 -8.24
N VAL A 316 3.92 -25.55 -7.01
CA VAL A 316 5.13 -24.79 -6.68
C VAL A 316 6.18 -25.68 -5.99
N ASN A 317 5.85 -26.89 -5.54
CA ASN A 317 6.86 -27.86 -5.12
C ASN A 317 7.57 -28.50 -6.33
N ASP A 318 8.88 -28.75 -6.16
CA ASP A 318 9.75 -29.23 -7.23
C ASP A 318 9.60 -30.73 -7.51
#